data_AF-A0A101JYS1-F1
#
_entry.id   AF-A0A101JYS1-F1
#
_cell.length_a   1.000
_cell.length_b   1.000
_cell.length_c   1.000
_cell.angle_alpha   90.00
_cell.angle_beta   90.00
_cell.angle_gamma   90.00
#
_symmetry.space_group_name_H-M   'P 1'
#
loop_
_entity.id
_entity.type
_entity.pdbx_description
1 polymer ?
#
loop_
_entity_poly.entity_id
_entity_poly.type
_entity_poly.pdbx_seq_one_letter_code
_entity_poly.pdbx_strand_id
1 'polypeptide(L)'
;MPRFSVLIRWEDGDEEQGEFGWTGLADNESDAEAKGRAAMRDSYIEQYGEEGEDEDELCEHRTDAEGKFGGSLIDITRGAAWQAQELEDALRGLLKASDEHAARCGWSDHGEREAARKLLADLDKEG
;
A
#
# COMPACT_ATOMS: atom_id res chain seq x y z
N MET A 1 2.70 12.77 7.54
CA MET A 1 2.74 11.30 7.62
C MET A 1 2.85 10.73 6.22
N PRO A 2 3.91 9.96 5.91
CA PRO A 2 4.00 9.22 4.66
C PRO A 2 3.00 8.06 4.57
N ARG A 3 2.73 7.59 3.34
CA ARG A 3 1.98 6.36 3.07
C ARG A 3 2.92 5.16 3.11
N PHE A 4 2.43 4.02 3.56
CA PHE A 4 3.13 2.74 3.55
C PHE A 4 2.25 1.65 2.93
N SER A 5 2.92 0.62 2.42
CA SER A 5 2.38 -0.67 2.05
C SER A 5 3.01 -1.72 2.97
N VAL A 6 2.18 -2.56 3.56
CA VAL A 6 2.56 -3.60 4.51
C VAL A 6 2.03 -4.93 3.99
N LEU A 7 2.87 -5.95 3.98
CA LEU A 7 2.51 -7.32 3.59
C LEU A 7 2.88 -8.28 4.72
N ILE A 8 1.89 -8.97 5.27
CA ILE A 8 2.04 -9.88 6.41
C ILE A 8 1.53 -11.26 5.99
N ARG A 9 2.26 -12.32 6.36
CA ARG A 9 1.79 -13.70 6.18
C ARG A 9 0.78 -14.07 7.25
N TRP A 10 -0.26 -14.84 6.91
CA TRP A 10 -1.09 -15.48 7.93
C TRP A 10 -0.31 -16.58 8.66
N GLU A 11 -0.37 -16.62 9.98
CA GLU A 11 0.20 -17.71 10.77
C GLU A 11 -0.93 -18.58 11.29
N ASP A 12 -1.40 -19.45 10.40
CA ASP A 12 -2.46 -20.37 10.74
C ASP A 12 -2.09 -21.86 10.63
N GLY A 13 -0.89 -22.13 10.10
CA GLY A 13 -0.40 -23.49 9.82
C GLY A 13 -0.87 -24.03 8.47
N ASP A 14 -1.60 -23.24 7.68
CA ASP A 14 -2.02 -23.56 6.32
C ASP A 14 -1.11 -22.84 5.31
N GLU A 15 -0.41 -23.62 4.48
CA GLU A 15 0.47 -23.07 3.45
C GLU A 15 -0.31 -22.34 2.33
N GLU A 16 -1.62 -22.55 2.22
CA GLU A 16 -2.48 -21.97 1.19
C GLU A 16 -3.19 -20.67 1.61
N GLN A 17 -3.15 -20.28 2.90
CA GLN A 17 -3.96 -19.15 3.40
C GLN A 17 -3.50 -17.77 2.90
N GLY A 18 -2.33 -17.69 2.26
CA GLY A 18 -1.89 -16.52 1.53
C GLY A 18 -1.38 -15.37 2.41
N GLU A 19 -1.53 -14.14 1.93
CA GLU A 19 -0.90 -12.94 2.47
C GLU A 19 -1.95 -11.85 2.72
N PHE A 20 -1.78 -11.09 3.79
CA PHE A 20 -2.58 -9.92 4.09
C PHE A 20 -1.84 -8.64 3.71
N GLY A 21 -2.48 -7.83 2.86
CA GLY A 21 -1.96 -6.53 2.43
C GLY A 21 -2.69 -5.37 3.09
N TRP A 22 -1.95 -4.43 3.65
CA TRP A 22 -2.48 -3.17 4.16
C TRP A 22 -1.78 -1.97 3.53
N THR A 23 -2.54 -0.91 3.24
CA THR A 23 -1.96 0.39 2.88
C THR A 23 -2.58 1.52 3.68
N GLY A 24 -1.76 2.48 4.12
CA GLY A 24 -2.26 3.59 4.91
C GLY A 24 -1.17 4.59 5.30
N LEU A 25 -1.57 5.60 6.06
CA LEU A 25 -0.65 6.63 6.56
C LEU A 25 -0.08 6.21 7.92
N ALA A 26 1.24 6.34 8.05
CA ALA A 26 1.96 6.06 9.29
C ALA A 26 3.11 7.04 9.49
N ASP A 27 3.59 7.14 10.72
CA ASP A 27 4.73 7.98 11.07
C ASP A 27 6.06 7.36 10.63
N ASN A 28 6.16 6.03 10.74
CA ASN A 28 7.34 5.23 10.41
C ASN A 28 6.93 3.76 10.15
N GLU A 29 7.89 2.91 9.83
CA GLU A 29 7.67 1.48 9.53
C GLU A 29 7.06 0.71 10.71
N SER A 30 7.50 0.97 11.94
CA SER A 30 6.94 0.30 13.12
C SER A 30 5.47 0.65 13.36
N ASP A 31 5.09 1.92 13.18
CA ASP A 31 3.69 2.36 13.22
C ASP A 31 2.86 1.77 12.08
N ALA A 32 3.45 1.66 10.88
CA ALA A 32 2.80 1.02 9.74
C ALA A 32 2.56 -0.48 9.96
N GLU A 33 3.55 -1.24 10.46
CA GLU A 33 3.36 -2.64 10.82
C GLU A 33 2.27 -2.82 11.87
N ALA A 34 2.29 -2.02 12.94
CA ALA A 34 1.29 -2.09 14.00
C ALA A 34 -0.13 -1.85 13.46
N LYS A 35 -0.32 -0.85 12.60
CA LYS A 35 -1.60 -0.58 11.93
C LYS A 35 -1.99 -1.69 10.95
N GLY A 36 -1.04 -2.24 10.22
CA GLY A 36 -1.29 -3.38 9.33
C GLY A 36 -1.77 -4.61 10.08
N ARG A 37 -1.14 -4.94 11.22
CA ARG A 37 -1.56 -6.05 12.09
C ARG A 37 -2.91 -5.80 12.76
N ALA A 38 -3.20 -4.56 13.18
CA ALA A 38 -4.52 -4.20 13.69
C ALA A 38 -5.60 -4.39 12.62
N ALA A 39 -5.37 -3.92 11.40
CA ALA A 39 -6.32 -4.12 10.29
C ALA A 39 -6.50 -5.61 9.93
N MET A 40 -5.43 -6.40 10.02
CA MET A 40 -5.49 -7.86 9.85
C MET A 40 -6.34 -8.53 10.93
N ARG A 41 -6.18 -8.08 12.19
CA ARG A 41 -6.99 -8.53 13.32
C ARG A 41 -8.47 -8.19 13.12
N ASP A 42 -8.76 -6.95 12.76
CA ASP A 42 -10.14 -6.48 12.50
C ASP A 42 -10.79 -7.31 11.38
N SER A 43 -10.04 -7.58 10.30
CA SER A 43 -10.52 -8.43 9.19
C SER A 43 -10.81 -9.86 9.62
N TYR A 44 -10.02 -10.42 10.55
CA TYR A 44 -10.24 -11.77 11.07
C TYR A 44 -11.49 -11.81 11.96
N ILE A 45 -11.67 -10.83 12.84
CA ILE A 45 -12.86 -10.70 13.70
C ILE A 45 -14.11 -10.52 12.84
N GLU A 46 -14.08 -9.67 11.81
CA GLU A 46 -15.23 -9.49 10.90
C GLU A 46 -15.63 -10.78 10.18
N GLN A 47 -14.64 -11.63 9.84
CA GLN A 47 -14.88 -12.86 9.10
C GLN A 47 -15.35 -14.02 9.99
N TYR A 48 -14.79 -14.14 11.20
CA TYR A 48 -14.94 -15.33 12.05
C TYR A 48 -15.66 -15.06 13.38
N GLY A 49 -15.76 -13.80 13.80
CA GLY A 49 -16.36 -13.43 15.07
C GLY A 49 -17.87 -13.58 15.07
N GLU A 50 -18.41 -14.07 16.18
CA GLU A 50 -19.84 -14.18 16.42
C GLU A 50 -20.34 -13.10 17.40
N GLU A 51 -21.65 -12.77 17.34
CA GLU A 51 -22.23 -11.75 18.22
C GLU A 51 -22.13 -12.16 19.70
N GLY A 52 -21.41 -11.36 20.49
CA GLY A 52 -21.21 -11.60 21.91
C GLY A 52 -20.00 -12.47 22.25
N GLU A 53 -19.21 -12.87 21.25
CA GLU A 53 -17.90 -13.48 21.45
C GLU A 53 -16.86 -12.45 21.93
N ASP A 54 -15.91 -12.88 22.76
CA ASP A 54 -14.80 -12.05 23.18
C ASP A 54 -13.74 -12.00 22.07
N GLU A 55 -13.57 -10.83 21.46
CA GLU A 55 -12.62 -10.61 20.36
C GLU A 55 -11.15 -10.82 20.76
N ASP A 56 -10.80 -10.66 22.05
CA ASP A 56 -9.45 -10.94 22.54
C ASP A 56 -9.24 -12.46 22.65
N GLU A 57 -10.21 -13.22 23.19
CA GLU A 57 -10.16 -14.68 23.23
C GLU A 57 -10.11 -15.29 21.82
N LEU A 58 -10.91 -14.75 20.89
CA LEU A 58 -10.93 -15.16 19.48
C LEU A 58 -9.58 -14.98 18.77
N CYS A 59 -8.77 -14.00 19.20
CA CYS A 59 -7.50 -13.66 18.58
C CYS A 59 -6.28 -14.26 19.31
N GLU A 60 -6.47 -14.79 20.53
CA GLU A 60 -5.37 -15.19 21.42
C GLU A 60 -4.48 -16.26 20.77
N HIS A 61 -5.07 -17.29 20.14
CA HIS A 61 -4.32 -18.37 19.47
C HIS A 61 -3.61 -17.95 18.17
N ARG A 62 -3.83 -16.73 17.70
CA ARG A 62 -3.17 -16.14 16.53
C ARG A 62 -2.23 -14.98 16.89
N THR A 63 -2.02 -14.78 18.19
CA THR A 63 -1.13 -13.75 18.71
C THR A 63 0.13 -14.43 19.22
N ASP A 64 1.29 -14.02 18.73
CA ASP A 64 2.57 -14.59 19.15
C ASP A 64 2.94 -14.19 20.60
N ALA A 65 4.05 -14.73 21.10
CA ALA A 65 4.54 -14.42 22.45
C ALA A 65 4.97 -12.95 22.63
N GLU A 66 5.17 -12.20 21.55
CA GLU A 66 5.48 -10.77 21.55
C GLU A 66 4.21 -9.90 21.50
N GLY A 67 3.02 -10.51 21.40
CA GLY A 67 1.75 -9.80 21.30
C GLY A 67 1.38 -9.37 19.88
N LYS A 68 2.01 -9.94 18.84
CA LYS A 68 1.72 -9.62 17.45
C LYS A 68 0.69 -10.58 16.87
N PHE A 69 -0.40 -10.03 16.37
CA PHE A 69 -1.43 -10.79 15.66
C PHE A 69 -0.97 -11.14 14.24
N GLY A 70 -1.30 -12.35 13.79
CA GLY A 70 -0.92 -12.87 12.48
C GLY A 70 0.51 -13.38 12.46
N GLY A 71 1.08 -13.58 11.27
CA GLY A 71 2.39 -14.18 11.10
C GLY A 71 3.55 -13.22 10.86
N SER A 72 4.55 -13.71 10.13
CA SER A 72 5.75 -12.95 9.80
C SER A 72 5.45 -11.79 8.85
N LEU A 73 6.03 -10.62 9.15
CA LEU A 73 6.11 -9.52 8.19
C LEU A 73 6.94 -9.96 6.98
N ILE A 74 6.38 -9.84 5.78
CA ILE A 74 7.06 -10.17 4.51
C ILE A 74 7.74 -8.92 3.95
N ASP A 75 6.98 -7.82 3.83
CA ASP A 75 7.48 -6.56 3.28
C ASP A 75 6.83 -5.35 3.96
N ILE A 76 7.62 -4.28 4.07
CA ILE A 76 7.15 -2.96 4.46
C ILE A 76 7.85 -1.91 3.62
N THR A 77 7.07 -1.26 2.77
CA THR A 77 7.61 -0.29 1.81
C THR A 77 6.92 1.05 2.00
N ARG A 78 7.70 2.12 2.01
CA ARG A 78 7.16 3.48 1.95
C ARG A 78 6.59 3.75 0.55
N GLY A 79 5.34 4.19 0.51
CA GLY A 79 4.55 4.32 -0.72
C GLY A 79 3.68 3.09 -0.96
N ALA A 80 2.86 3.14 -2.01
CA ALA A 80 2.10 1.98 -2.47
C ALA A 80 2.77 1.49 -3.76
N ALA A 81 3.69 0.53 -3.65
CA ALA A 81 4.42 0.00 -4.81
C ALA A 81 3.46 -0.50 -5.91
N TRP A 82 2.32 -1.06 -5.52
CA TRP A 82 1.26 -1.48 -6.45
C TRP A 82 0.55 -0.31 -7.18
N GLN A 83 0.57 0.91 -6.63
CA GLN A 83 0.03 2.12 -7.29
C GLN A 83 1.05 2.80 -8.20
N ALA A 84 2.29 2.34 -8.25
CA ALA A 84 3.32 2.96 -9.08
C ALA A 84 2.91 2.98 -10.56
N GLN A 85 2.37 1.88 -11.07
CA GLN A 85 1.88 1.79 -12.45
C GLN A 85 0.68 2.71 -12.69
N GLU A 86 -0.29 2.74 -11.78
CA GLU A 86 -1.47 3.62 -11.91
C GLU A 86 -1.08 5.10 -11.90
N LEU A 87 -0.10 5.47 -11.07
CA LEU A 87 0.42 6.84 -10.99
C LEU A 87 1.23 7.21 -12.23
N GLU A 88 2.00 6.28 -12.77
CA GLU A 88 2.71 6.46 -14.04
C GLU A 88 1.72 6.69 -15.19
N ASP A 89 0.70 5.83 -15.31
CA ASP A 89 -0.34 5.95 -16.33
C ASP A 89 -1.10 7.28 -16.22
N ALA A 90 -1.45 7.68 -14.99
CA ALA A 90 -2.07 8.97 -14.72
C ALA A 90 -1.17 10.15 -15.12
N LEU A 91 0.13 10.09 -14.81
CA LEU A 91 1.10 11.11 -15.19
C LEU A 91 1.26 11.20 -16.71
N ARG A 92 1.35 10.06 -17.41
CA ARG A 92 1.37 10.00 -18.89
C ARG A 92 0.12 10.64 -19.48
N GLY A 93 -1.05 10.31 -18.94
CA GLY A 93 -2.34 10.87 -19.36
C GLY A 93 -2.42 12.39 -19.18
N LEU A 94 -2.02 12.90 -18.00
CA LEU A 94 -2.02 14.33 -17.70
C LEU A 94 -1.04 15.11 -18.59
N LEU A 95 0.16 14.59 -18.82
CA LEU A 95 1.14 15.22 -19.69
C LEU A 95 0.62 15.33 -21.12
N LYS A 96 0.02 14.25 -21.65
CA LYS A 96 -0.60 14.27 -22.99
C LYS A 96 -1.69 15.33 -23.09
N ALA A 97 -2.61 15.38 -22.12
CA ALA A 97 -3.69 16.37 -22.10
C ALA A 97 -3.15 17.81 -22.00
N SER A 98 -2.09 18.01 -21.22
CA SER A 98 -1.40 19.29 -21.09
C SER A 98 -0.75 19.73 -22.41
N ASP A 99 -0.09 18.81 -23.11
CA ASP A 99 0.54 19.07 -24.41
C ASP A 99 -0.48 19.40 -25.51
N GLU A 100 -1.59 18.66 -25.56
CA GLU A 100 -2.70 18.96 -26.47
C GLU A 100 -3.32 20.34 -26.19
N HIS A 101 -3.49 20.69 -24.92
CA HIS A 101 -3.99 22.00 -24.54
C HIS A 101 -3.02 23.13 -24.91
N ALA A 102 -1.72 22.93 -24.67
CA ALA A 102 -0.69 23.89 -25.00
C ALA A 102 -0.60 24.13 -26.52
N ALA A 103 -0.67 23.07 -27.33
CA ALA A 103 -0.69 23.17 -28.79
C ALA A 103 -1.90 23.96 -29.30
N ARG A 104 -3.07 23.81 -28.64
CA ARG A 104 -4.30 24.51 -29.01
C ARG A 104 -4.31 25.99 -28.57
N CYS A 105 -3.77 26.28 -27.39
CA CYS A 105 -3.82 27.60 -26.78
C CYS A 105 -2.54 28.44 -27.01
N GLY A 106 -1.53 27.87 -27.68
CA GLY A 106 -0.25 28.53 -27.92
C GLY A 106 0.58 28.75 -26.66
N TRP A 107 0.38 27.93 -25.61
CA TRP A 107 1.17 28.03 -24.38
C TRP A 107 2.56 27.45 -24.58
N SER A 108 3.58 28.21 -24.19
CA SER A 108 4.96 27.77 -24.19
C SER A 108 5.17 26.56 -23.27
N ASP A 109 6.14 25.71 -23.59
CA ASP A 109 6.56 24.65 -22.69
C ASP A 109 7.06 25.24 -21.37
N HIS A 110 6.53 24.74 -20.26
CA HIS A 110 6.87 25.18 -18.91
C HIS A 110 7.69 24.07 -18.24
N GLY A 111 8.56 24.45 -17.29
CA GLY A 111 9.54 23.53 -16.68
C GLY A 111 8.91 22.29 -16.03
N GLU A 112 7.63 22.36 -15.65
CA GLU A 112 6.85 21.27 -15.08
C GLU A 112 6.57 20.13 -16.09
N ARG A 113 6.34 20.45 -17.36
CA ARG A 113 6.13 19.44 -18.42
C ARG A 113 7.42 18.69 -18.76
N GLU A 114 8.53 19.42 -18.85
CA GLU A 114 9.86 18.83 -19.00
C GLU A 114 10.25 17.97 -17.79
N ALA A 115 9.93 18.42 -16.57
CA ALA A 115 10.14 17.62 -15.36
C ALA A 115 9.33 16.32 -15.37
N ALA A 116 8.06 16.36 -15.81
CA ALA A 116 7.22 15.18 -15.95
C ALA A 116 7.77 14.21 -17.03
N ARG A 117 8.19 14.72 -18.19
CA ARG A 117 8.83 13.92 -19.26
C ARG A 117 10.08 13.21 -18.76
N LYS A 118 10.93 13.93 -18.01
CA LYS A 118 12.16 13.37 -17.45
C LYS A 118 11.85 12.25 -16.45
N LEU A 119 10.87 12.46 -15.57
CA LEU A 119 10.50 11.49 -14.55
C LEU A 119 9.97 10.20 -15.20
N LEU A 120 9.14 10.31 -16.24
CA LEU A 120 8.69 9.15 -17.03
C LEU A 120 9.85 8.45 -17.76
N ALA A 121 10.77 9.21 -18.37
CA ALA A 121 11.91 8.65 -19.07
C ALA A 121 12.92 7.96 -18.14
N ASP A 122 12.96 8.33 -16.86
CA ASP A 122 13.78 7.66 -15.86
C ASP A 122 13.09 6.38 -15.36
N LEU A 123 11.75 6.38 -15.17
CA LEU A 123 10.98 5.17 -14.89
C LEU A 123 11.11 4.11 -16.00
N ASP A 124 11.05 4.55 -17.28
CA ASP A 124 11.21 3.68 -18.46
C ASP A 124 12.59 2.97 -18.55
N LYS A 125 13.60 3.44 -17.81
CA LYS A 125 14.94 2.82 -17.76
C LYS A 125 15.10 1.81 -16.62
N GLU A 126 14.26 1.91 -15.61
CA GLU A 126 14.33 1.11 -14.38
C GLU A 126 13.41 -0.12 -14.43
N GLY A 127 12.40 -0.14 -15.32
CA GLY A 127 11.55 -1.30 -15.63
C GLY A 127 12.11 -2.20 -16.74
#